data_AF-A0A5B0MLE2-F1
#
_entry.id   AF-A0A5B0MLE2-F1
#
_cell.length_a   1.000
_cell.length_b   1.000
_cell.length_c   1.000
_cell.angle_alpha   90.00
_cell.angle_beta   90.00
_cell.angle_gamma   90.00
#
_symmetry.space_group_name_H-M   'P 1'
#
loop_
_entity.id
_entity.type
_entity.pdbx_description
1 polymer ?
#
loop_
_entity_poly.entity_id
_entity_poly.type
_entity_poly.pdbx_seq_one_letter_code
_entity_poly.pdbx_strand_id
1 'polypeptide(L)'
;MSTFMALSLLLNFALWNLESQCSAHGQVPFRLTSASDTKSLALPNWIVHHAGPIAPFHQIGTYQSPPNGCKIVQVNHLQRHGSRYPTAQVHQTIHRALKKLKQSSHLDESLDFITDYQYHLGEDSLLPLGALESFEAGVQFASRYERLIDRENLPFIRASSSERVVDSAQNFTSGLASWLEININPIEPLVISEDPDSNNSKYKRRKKFFQFLGSSAPHFRKES
;
A
#
# COMPACT_ATOMS: atom_id res chain seq x y z
N MET A 1 -56.75 -42.52 23.15
CA MET A 1 -56.04 -42.33 21.87
C MET A 1 -56.40 -40.96 21.32
N SER A 2 -55.39 -40.26 20.77
CA SER A 2 -55.50 -39.05 19.95
C SER A 2 -55.91 -37.73 20.61
N THR A 3 -54.93 -37.02 21.17
CA THR A 3 -54.84 -35.53 21.19
C THR A 3 -53.46 -35.01 21.65
N PHE A 4 -52.59 -35.85 22.23
CA PHE A 4 -51.32 -35.39 22.83
C PHE A 4 -50.09 -35.27 21.90
N MET A 5 -50.22 -35.46 20.60
CA MET A 5 -49.05 -35.45 19.68
C MET A 5 -48.89 -34.19 18.81
N ALA A 6 -49.86 -33.26 18.84
CA ALA A 6 -49.83 -32.07 17.99
C ALA A 6 -49.20 -30.82 18.64
N LEU A 7 -48.95 -30.83 19.96
CA LEU A 7 -48.44 -29.64 20.69
C LEU A 7 -46.92 -29.63 20.90
N SER A 8 -46.21 -30.68 20.49
CA SER A 8 -44.74 -30.81 20.67
C SER A 8 -43.92 -30.29 19.47
N LEU A 9 -44.56 -30.07 18.32
CA LEU A 9 -43.89 -29.63 17.09
C LEU A 9 -43.93 -28.11 16.84
N LEU A 10 -44.73 -27.35 17.60
CA LEU A 10 -44.81 -25.88 17.46
C LEU A 10 -43.93 -25.11 18.45
N LEU A 11 -43.36 -25.76 19.47
CA LEU A 11 -42.43 -25.11 20.41
C LEU A 11 -40.94 -25.20 20.01
N ASN A 12 -40.58 -25.97 18.98
CA ASN A 12 -39.19 -26.07 18.50
C ASN A 12 -38.84 -25.12 17.34
N PHE A 13 -39.80 -24.37 16.80
CA PHE A 13 -39.54 -23.32 15.79
C PHE A 13 -39.38 -21.91 16.40
N ALA A 14 -39.68 -21.73 17.70
CA ALA A 14 -39.60 -20.45 18.39
C ALA A 14 -38.31 -20.24 19.21
N LEU A 15 -37.38 -21.21 19.19
CA LEU A 15 -36.07 -21.14 19.88
C LEU A 15 -34.87 -21.11 18.91
N TRP A 16 -35.13 -20.96 17.61
CA TRP A 16 -34.12 -20.72 16.56
C TRP A 16 -34.23 -19.29 15.99
N ASN A 17 -34.58 -18.32 16.84
CA ASN A 17 -34.56 -16.90 16.49
C ASN A 17 -33.92 -16.06 17.61
N LEU A 18 -32.87 -16.58 18.24
CA LEU A 18 -31.98 -15.81 19.07
C LEU A 18 -30.54 -16.21 18.72
N GLU A 19 -30.03 -15.65 17.62
CA GLU A 19 -28.63 -15.23 17.42
C GLU A 19 -28.45 -14.80 15.96
N SER A 20 -28.67 -13.53 15.67
CA SER A 20 -27.93 -12.75 14.67
C SER A 20 -28.58 -11.39 14.49
N GLN A 21 -28.69 -10.64 15.61
CA GLN A 21 -28.47 -9.21 15.51
C GLN A 21 -26.97 -9.01 15.22
N CYS A 22 -26.54 -9.30 13.99
CA CYS A 22 -25.40 -8.58 13.45
C CYS A 22 -25.94 -7.19 13.17
N SER A 23 -25.82 -6.34 14.19
CA SER A 23 -25.86 -4.91 14.07
C SER A 23 -25.11 -4.56 12.78
N ALA A 24 -25.83 -4.01 11.80
CA ALA A 24 -25.20 -3.30 10.72
C ALA A 24 -24.49 -2.13 11.38
N HIS A 25 -23.26 -2.35 11.83
CA HIS A 25 -22.32 -1.27 12.02
C HIS A 25 -22.32 -0.58 10.66
N GLY A 26 -23.00 0.56 10.61
CA GLY A 26 -22.89 1.46 9.49
C GLY A 26 -21.40 1.66 9.33
N GLN A 27 -20.84 1.03 8.29
CA GLN A 27 -19.59 1.50 7.74
C GLN A 27 -19.95 2.90 7.27
N VAL A 28 -19.76 3.88 8.17
CA VAL A 28 -19.55 5.24 7.76
C VAL A 28 -18.53 5.10 6.65
N PRO A 29 -18.82 5.52 5.41
CA PRO A 29 -17.79 5.53 4.40
C PRO A 29 -16.66 6.29 5.05
N PHE A 30 -15.56 5.61 5.33
CA PHE A 30 -14.30 6.26 5.64
C PHE A 30 -13.89 6.90 4.32
N ARG A 31 -14.57 8.00 3.98
CA ARG A 31 -13.89 9.14 3.44
C ARG A 31 -12.79 9.36 4.45
N LEU A 32 -11.55 9.13 4.04
CA LEU A 32 -10.55 10.14 4.31
C LEU A 32 -11.22 11.45 3.89
N THR A 33 -11.94 12.10 4.82
CA THR A 33 -12.09 13.54 4.76
C THR A 33 -10.65 13.96 4.70
N SER A 34 -10.25 14.45 3.53
CA SER A 34 -9.13 15.35 3.35
C SER A 34 -9.00 16.23 4.58
N ALA A 35 -8.25 15.75 5.55
CA ALA A 35 -7.96 16.35 6.83
C ALA A 35 -6.51 15.95 7.01
N SER A 36 -5.56 16.64 6.40
CA SER A 36 -5.42 18.07 6.17
C SER A 36 -4.78 18.22 4.79
N ASP A 37 -5.32 18.99 3.85
CA ASP A 37 -4.96 20.40 3.59
C ASP A 37 -3.57 20.91 4.10
N THR A 38 -2.61 19.99 4.20
CA THR A 38 -1.17 20.23 4.17
C THR A 38 -0.66 19.54 2.92
N LYS A 39 -1.19 20.00 1.78
CA LYS A 39 -0.94 19.48 0.44
C LYS A 39 0.51 19.82 0.04
N SER A 40 1.44 19.03 0.54
CA SER A 40 2.80 18.93 -0.01
C SER A 40 2.69 18.51 -1.48
N LEU A 41 2.74 19.51 -2.37
CA LEU A 41 2.83 19.44 -3.83
C LEU A 41 1.83 18.51 -4.53
N ALA A 42 0.55 18.87 -4.51
CA ALA A 42 -0.35 18.31 -5.51
C ALA A 42 -0.06 18.95 -6.86
N LEU A 43 0.77 18.25 -7.63
CA LEU A 43 0.91 18.47 -9.06
C LEU A 43 -0.49 18.55 -9.71
N PRO A 44 -0.68 19.42 -10.72
CA PRO A 44 -1.91 19.45 -11.50
C PRO A 44 -2.32 18.05 -11.95
N ASN A 45 -3.62 17.77 -11.94
CA ASN A 45 -4.17 16.45 -12.23
C ASN A 45 -3.67 15.90 -13.58
N TRP A 46 -3.55 16.76 -14.59
CA TRP A 46 -3.05 16.37 -15.90
C TRP A 46 -1.59 15.90 -15.85
N ILE A 47 -0.73 16.45 -14.99
CA ILE A 47 0.66 15.97 -14.84
C ILE A 47 0.65 14.57 -14.24
N VAL A 48 -0.10 14.38 -13.15
CA VAL A 48 -0.16 13.10 -12.43
C VAL A 48 -0.66 11.97 -13.35
N HIS A 49 -1.67 12.22 -14.17
CA HIS A 49 -2.22 11.22 -15.08
C HIS A 49 -1.41 10.98 -16.36
N HIS A 50 -0.44 11.86 -16.69
CA HIS A 50 0.37 11.74 -17.93
C HIS A 50 1.86 11.51 -17.67
N ALA A 51 2.32 11.50 -16.41
CA ALA A 51 3.71 11.24 -16.05
C ALA A 51 4.07 9.73 -16.01
N GLY A 52 3.13 8.84 -16.35
CA GLY A 52 3.38 7.40 -16.46
C GLY A 52 4.00 6.80 -15.18
N PRO A 53 5.08 5.99 -15.26
CA PRO A 53 5.63 5.28 -14.10
C PRO A 53 6.43 6.16 -13.12
N ILE A 54 6.55 7.47 -13.39
CA ILE A 54 7.16 8.45 -12.47
C ILE A 54 6.12 9.36 -11.79
N ALA A 55 4.84 9.20 -12.10
CA ALA A 55 3.77 9.89 -11.40
C ALA A 55 3.78 9.50 -9.91
N PRO A 56 3.57 10.46 -8.99
CA PRO A 56 3.22 10.15 -7.61
C PRO A 56 1.97 9.26 -7.53
N PHE A 57 1.84 8.54 -6.41
CA PHE A 57 0.66 7.72 -6.18
C PHE A 57 -0.61 8.57 -6.26
N HIS A 58 -1.60 8.05 -6.98
CA HIS A 58 -2.93 8.63 -7.05
C HIS A 58 -3.96 7.51 -7.19
N GLN A 59 -5.08 7.69 -6.52
CA GLN A 59 -6.16 6.73 -6.53
C GLN A 59 -6.94 6.80 -7.85
N ILE A 60 -7.06 5.68 -8.56
CA ILE A 60 -7.77 5.59 -9.85
C ILE A 60 -9.23 5.14 -9.73
N GLY A 61 -9.70 4.82 -8.51
CA GLY A 61 -11.06 4.35 -8.26
C GLY A 61 -11.30 4.09 -6.78
N THR A 62 -12.53 3.78 -6.39
CA THR A 62 -12.87 3.45 -5.01
C THR A 62 -12.86 1.96 -4.77
N TYR A 63 -12.48 1.56 -3.56
CA TYR A 63 -12.63 0.18 -3.12
C TYR A 63 -14.12 -0.22 -3.08
N GLN A 64 -14.42 -1.44 -3.52
CA GLN A 64 -15.74 -2.05 -3.43
C GLN A 64 -15.64 -3.23 -2.48
N SER A 65 -16.41 -3.19 -1.40
CA SER A 65 -16.50 -4.30 -0.44
C SER A 65 -17.08 -5.55 -1.10
N PRO A 66 -16.76 -6.76 -0.60
CA PRO A 66 -17.38 -7.99 -1.08
C PRO A 66 -18.91 -7.92 -0.98
N PRO A 67 -19.65 -8.63 -1.85
CA PRO A 67 -21.11 -8.70 -1.77
C PRO A 67 -21.61 -9.18 -0.41
N ASN A 68 -22.86 -8.85 -0.08
CA ASN A 68 -23.49 -9.31 1.15
C ASN A 68 -23.42 -10.84 1.28
N GLY A 69 -22.98 -11.33 2.44
CA GLY A 69 -22.78 -12.74 2.72
C GLY A 69 -21.39 -13.30 2.32
N CYS A 70 -20.57 -12.54 1.58
CA CYS A 70 -19.18 -12.90 1.30
C CYS A 70 -18.22 -12.33 2.36
N LYS A 71 -17.17 -13.09 2.67
CA LYS A 71 -16.08 -12.64 3.56
C LYS A 71 -14.73 -12.82 2.88
N ILE A 72 -13.83 -11.87 3.10
CA ILE A 72 -12.43 -11.99 2.69
C ILE A 72 -11.75 -12.95 3.66
N VAL A 73 -11.17 -14.03 3.13
CA VAL A 73 -10.43 -15.03 3.92
C VAL A 73 -8.92 -14.96 3.69
N GLN A 74 -8.50 -14.32 2.59
CA GLN A 74 -7.11 -14.11 2.24
C GLN A 74 -6.97 -12.86 1.37
N VAL A 75 -5.88 -12.12 1.55
CA VAL A 75 -5.48 -11.03 0.67
C VAL A 75 -4.01 -11.15 0.27
N ASN A 76 -3.75 -10.91 -1.02
CA ASN A 76 -2.43 -10.78 -1.61
C ASN A 76 -2.26 -9.33 -2.06
N HIS A 77 -1.40 -8.57 -1.38
CA HIS A 77 -1.13 -7.18 -1.76
C HIS A 77 0.27 -7.08 -2.35
N LEU A 78 0.37 -6.47 -3.53
CA LEU A 78 1.62 -6.27 -4.25
C LEU A 78 1.78 -4.78 -4.51
N GLN A 79 2.77 -4.16 -3.87
CA GLN A 79 2.97 -2.73 -3.93
C GLN A 79 4.36 -2.39 -4.44
N ARG A 80 4.44 -1.40 -5.32
CA ARG A 80 5.70 -0.83 -5.78
C ARG A 80 6.29 0.07 -4.69
N HIS A 81 7.62 0.22 -4.65
CA HIS A 81 8.24 1.30 -3.89
C HIS A 81 7.56 2.66 -4.15
N GLY A 82 7.54 3.54 -3.17
CA GLY A 82 6.99 4.90 -3.30
C GLY A 82 7.81 5.82 -4.21
N SER A 83 7.37 7.08 -4.30
CA SER A 83 8.05 8.16 -5.00
C SER A 83 9.52 8.28 -4.57
N ARG A 84 10.43 8.46 -5.54
CA ARG A 84 11.88 8.41 -5.32
C ARG A 84 12.64 9.42 -6.18
N TYR A 85 13.89 9.65 -5.82
CA TYR A 85 14.83 10.35 -6.69
C TYR A 85 15.11 9.59 -7.99
N PRO A 86 15.59 10.26 -9.07
CA PRO A 86 16.01 9.61 -10.31
C PRO A 86 17.04 8.49 -10.05
N THR A 87 17.10 7.48 -10.92
CA THR A 87 18.21 6.51 -10.82
C THR A 87 19.53 7.18 -11.18
N ALA A 88 20.67 6.64 -10.76
CA ALA A 88 21.99 7.18 -11.12
C ALA A 88 22.13 7.47 -12.64
N GLN A 89 21.68 6.53 -13.49
CA GLN A 89 21.70 6.71 -14.94
C GLN A 89 20.78 7.85 -15.43
N VAL A 90 19.60 8.02 -14.83
CA VAL A 90 18.68 9.10 -15.17
C VAL A 90 19.20 10.44 -14.63
N HIS A 91 19.76 10.46 -13.42
CA HIS A 91 20.41 11.63 -12.82
C HIS A 91 21.51 12.18 -13.75
N GLN A 92 22.41 11.32 -14.23
CA GLN A 92 23.45 11.70 -15.20
C GLN A 92 22.87 12.20 -16.53
N THR A 93 21.72 11.66 -16.95
CA THR A 93 21.05 12.10 -18.17
C THR A 93 20.46 13.50 -18.02
N ILE A 94 19.81 13.78 -16.89
CA ILE A 94 19.28 15.11 -16.56
C ILE A 94 20.44 16.12 -16.47
N HIS A 95 21.52 15.77 -15.76
CA HIS A 95 22.67 16.65 -15.63
C HIS A 95 23.30 17.02 -16.98
N ARG A 96 23.46 16.04 -17.88
CA ARG A 96 23.96 16.29 -19.25
C ARG A 96 23.00 17.16 -20.07
N ALA A 97 21.69 16.97 -19.93
CA ALA A 97 20.69 17.80 -20.61
C ALA A 97 20.75 19.25 -20.11
N LEU A 98 20.78 19.47 -18.80
CA LEU A 98 20.90 20.80 -18.19
C LEU A 98 22.19 21.50 -18.60
N LYS A 99 23.32 20.79 -18.64
CA LYS A 99 24.60 21.35 -19.12
C LYS A 99 24.49 21.87 -20.55
N LYS A 100 23.85 21.11 -21.45
CA LYS A 100 23.63 21.53 -22.84
C LYS A 100 22.72 22.75 -22.92
N LEU A 101 21.63 22.77 -22.15
CA LEU A 101 20.68 23.88 -22.13
C LEU A 101 21.35 25.17 -21.63
N LYS A 102 22.15 25.09 -20.56
CA LYS A 102 22.92 26.23 -20.03
C LYS A 102 23.99 26.78 -20.99
N GLN A 103 24.41 26.01 -21.98
CA GLN A 103 25.38 26.41 -22.99
C GLN A 103 24.72 26.92 -24.28
N SER A 104 23.38 26.86 -24.36
CA SER A 104 22.65 27.32 -25.54
C SER A 104 22.72 28.84 -25.66
N SER A 105 22.99 29.35 -26.87
CA SER A 105 22.97 30.80 -27.15
C SER A 105 21.55 31.36 -27.27
N HIS A 106 20.57 30.48 -27.49
CA HIS A 106 19.16 30.83 -27.58
C HIS A 106 18.35 29.82 -26.77
N LEU A 107 17.61 30.31 -25.78
CA LEU A 107 16.60 29.56 -25.05
C LEU A 107 15.26 30.28 -25.24
N ASP A 108 14.19 29.49 -25.27
CA ASP A 108 12.83 30.05 -25.21
C ASP A 108 12.60 30.68 -23.83
N GLU A 109 11.83 31.76 -23.75
CA GLU A 109 11.54 32.48 -22.51
C GLU A 109 10.95 31.56 -21.42
N SER A 110 10.20 30.53 -21.82
CA SER A 110 9.66 29.51 -20.89
C SER A 110 10.74 28.67 -20.19
N LEU A 111 11.98 28.72 -20.66
CA LEU A 111 13.13 27.99 -20.14
C LEU A 111 14.15 28.90 -19.44
N ASP A 112 13.87 30.21 -19.29
CA ASP A 112 14.82 31.16 -18.69
C ASP A 112 15.25 30.77 -17.27
N PHE A 113 14.37 30.11 -16.52
CA PHE A 113 14.66 29.58 -15.19
C PHE A 113 15.86 28.62 -15.17
N ILE A 114 16.18 27.97 -16.29
CA ILE A 114 17.27 26.99 -16.37
C ILE A 114 18.63 27.66 -16.14
N THR A 115 18.79 28.93 -16.50
CA THR A 115 20.04 29.68 -16.33
C THR A 115 20.51 29.63 -14.87
N ASP A 116 19.60 29.96 -13.96
CA ASP A 116 19.87 30.01 -12.52
C ASP A 116 19.54 28.70 -11.80
N TYR A 117 18.85 27.76 -12.46
CA TYR A 117 18.48 26.49 -11.87
C TYR A 117 19.71 25.68 -11.45
N GLN A 118 19.75 25.30 -10.17
CA GLN A 118 20.78 24.41 -9.64
C GLN A 118 20.17 23.03 -9.38
N TYR A 119 20.76 22.02 -10.01
CA TYR A 119 20.28 20.64 -9.91
C TYR A 119 20.87 19.96 -8.67
N HIS A 120 20.03 19.72 -7.67
CA HIS A 120 20.42 19.18 -6.35
C HIS A 120 19.66 17.90 -5.97
N LEU A 121 19.09 17.19 -6.94
CA LEU A 121 18.36 15.95 -6.66
C LEU A 121 19.33 14.84 -6.25
N GLY A 122 18.93 14.02 -5.28
CA GLY A 122 19.64 12.79 -4.93
C GLY A 122 19.55 11.72 -6.01
N GLU A 123 19.95 10.50 -5.66
CA GLU A 123 19.93 9.33 -6.55
C GLU A 123 19.27 8.14 -5.85
N ASP A 124 18.34 7.49 -6.55
CA ASP A 124 17.67 6.21 -6.25
C ASP A 124 16.90 6.07 -4.93
N SER A 125 17.24 6.82 -3.89
CA SER A 125 16.62 6.78 -2.56
C SER A 125 15.17 7.23 -2.58
N LEU A 126 14.41 6.72 -1.61
CA LEU A 126 13.01 7.07 -1.40
C LEU A 126 12.89 8.56 -1.04
N LEU A 127 11.90 9.24 -1.61
CA LEU A 127 11.56 10.60 -1.20
C LEU A 127 10.74 10.57 0.09
N PRO A 128 10.74 11.66 0.89
CA PRO A 128 9.78 11.81 1.98
C PRO A 128 8.32 11.61 1.54
N LEU A 129 7.99 12.07 0.32
CA LEU A 129 6.69 11.79 -0.31
C LEU A 129 6.46 10.27 -0.49
N GLY A 130 7.45 9.52 -0.96
CA GLY A 130 7.32 8.07 -1.13
C GLY A 130 7.23 7.28 0.17
N ALA A 131 7.87 7.78 1.22
CA ALA A 131 7.70 7.26 2.58
C ALA A 131 6.26 7.46 3.07
N LEU A 132 5.72 8.67 2.89
CA LEU A 132 4.32 8.99 3.23
C LEU A 132 3.32 8.14 2.43
N GLU A 133 3.50 8.03 1.11
CA GLU A 133 2.66 7.16 0.26
C GLU A 133 2.63 5.71 0.77
N SER A 134 3.77 5.20 1.21
CA SER A 134 3.88 3.84 1.73
C SER A 134 3.23 3.70 3.10
N PHE A 135 3.42 4.68 3.99
CA PHE A 135 2.78 4.74 5.30
C PHE A 135 1.25 4.79 5.19
N GLU A 136 0.71 5.70 4.38
CA GLU A 136 -0.72 5.84 4.14
C GLU A 136 -1.32 4.55 3.54
N ALA A 137 -0.57 3.89 2.65
CA ALA A 137 -0.98 2.58 2.13
C ALA A 137 -1.07 1.52 3.23
N GLY A 138 -0.16 1.52 4.20
CA GLY A 138 -0.20 0.64 5.38
C GLY A 138 -1.43 0.87 6.26
N VAL A 139 -1.72 2.14 6.56
CA VAL A 139 -2.92 2.54 7.31
C VAL A 139 -4.19 2.12 6.57
N GLN A 140 -4.28 2.44 5.27
CA GLN A 140 -5.44 2.10 4.45
C GLN A 140 -5.64 0.59 4.38
N PHE A 141 -4.55 -0.17 4.29
CA PHE A 141 -4.57 -1.61 4.20
C PHE A 141 -5.09 -2.24 5.51
N ALA A 142 -4.59 -1.81 6.66
CA ALA A 142 -5.04 -2.28 7.97
C ALA A 142 -6.52 -1.95 8.21
N SER A 143 -6.93 -0.72 7.89
CA SER A 143 -8.32 -0.28 7.99
C SER A 143 -9.25 -1.10 7.08
N ARG A 144 -8.85 -1.35 5.83
CA ARG A 144 -9.67 -2.07 4.85
C ARG A 144 -9.87 -3.54 5.20
N TYR A 145 -8.86 -4.17 5.79
CA TYR A 145 -8.85 -5.61 6.09
C TYR A 145 -8.89 -5.90 7.58
N GLU A 146 -9.51 -5.03 8.38
CA GLU A 146 -9.63 -5.13 9.85
C GLU A 146 -10.22 -6.47 10.33
N ARG A 147 -11.02 -7.15 9.50
CA ARG A 147 -11.60 -8.47 9.81
C ARG A 147 -10.63 -9.64 9.62
N LEU A 148 -9.52 -9.40 8.94
CA LEU A 148 -8.50 -10.38 8.61
C LEU A 148 -7.20 -10.13 9.39
N ILE A 149 -7.00 -8.89 9.83
CA ILE A 149 -5.76 -8.41 10.44
C ILE A 149 -6.10 -7.63 11.70
N ASP A 150 -5.58 -8.12 12.81
CA ASP A 150 -5.71 -7.53 14.14
C ASP A 150 -4.37 -7.69 14.89
N ARG A 151 -4.36 -7.47 16.21
CA ARG A 151 -3.12 -7.54 17.01
C ARG A 151 -2.60 -8.97 17.13
N GLU A 152 -3.45 -9.97 16.93
CA GLU A 152 -3.17 -11.40 17.05
C GLU A 152 -2.87 -12.05 15.70
N ASN A 153 -3.45 -11.52 14.62
CA ASN A 153 -3.39 -12.03 13.25
C ASN A 153 -2.61 -11.06 12.37
N LEU A 154 -1.31 -11.03 12.63
CA LEU A 154 -0.40 -10.16 11.90
C LEU A 154 -0.03 -10.75 10.55
N PRO A 155 0.23 -9.89 9.58
CA PRO A 155 0.53 -10.34 8.25
C PRO A 155 1.97 -10.74 8.01
N PHE A 156 2.17 -11.50 6.94
CA PHE A 156 3.50 -11.77 6.43
C PHE A 156 3.90 -10.79 5.34
N ILE A 157 4.97 -10.04 5.57
CA ILE A 157 5.48 -8.97 4.68
C ILE A 157 6.84 -9.38 4.12
N ARG A 158 7.03 -9.21 2.80
CA ARG A 158 8.31 -9.45 2.13
C ARG A 158 8.69 -8.30 1.23
N ALA A 159 9.96 -7.90 1.24
CA ALA A 159 10.52 -6.85 0.39
C ALA A 159 11.68 -7.41 -0.44
N SER A 160 11.87 -6.90 -1.66
CA SER A 160 13.14 -7.14 -2.37
C SER A 160 14.25 -6.28 -1.78
N SER A 161 15.51 -6.72 -1.89
CA SER A 161 16.66 -6.11 -1.20
C SER A 161 17.12 -4.76 -1.73
N SER A 162 16.41 -4.15 -2.67
CA SER A 162 16.66 -2.76 -3.05
C SER A 162 16.27 -1.82 -1.90
N GLU A 163 17.18 -0.95 -1.48
CA GLU A 163 17.01 -0.01 -0.35
C GLU A 163 15.63 0.69 -0.34
N ARG A 164 15.28 1.42 -1.40
CA ARG A 164 13.96 2.08 -1.55
C ARG A 164 12.75 1.14 -1.39
N VAL A 165 12.89 -0.15 -1.72
CA VAL A 165 11.81 -1.15 -1.59
C VAL A 165 11.72 -1.59 -0.13
N VAL A 166 12.85 -1.80 0.53
CA VAL A 166 12.94 -2.06 1.97
C VAL A 166 12.37 -0.88 2.75
N ASP A 167 12.79 0.35 2.45
CA ASP A 167 12.28 1.57 3.10
C ASP A 167 10.78 1.72 2.91
N SER A 168 10.27 1.47 1.70
CA SER A 168 8.83 1.52 1.44
C SER A 168 8.08 0.45 2.26
N ALA A 169 8.62 -0.76 2.35
CA ALA A 169 8.03 -1.82 3.14
C ALA A 169 8.06 -1.49 4.64
N GLN A 170 9.14 -0.91 5.15
CA GLN A 170 9.23 -0.44 6.53
C GLN A 170 8.20 0.66 6.83
N ASN A 171 8.08 1.67 5.95
CA ASN A 171 7.09 2.74 6.12
C ASN A 171 5.65 2.20 6.05
N PHE A 172 5.37 1.25 5.15
CA PHE A 172 4.09 0.54 5.11
C PHE A 172 3.81 -0.19 6.43
N THR A 173 4.80 -0.94 6.93
CA THR A 173 4.72 -1.63 8.21
C THR A 173 4.49 -0.65 9.36
N SER A 174 5.12 0.53 9.36
CA SER A 174 4.88 1.59 10.35
C SER A 174 3.45 2.13 10.30
N GLY A 175 2.88 2.33 9.11
CA GLY A 175 1.48 2.74 8.95
C GLY A 175 0.50 1.67 9.44
N LEU A 176 0.78 0.42 9.12
CA LEU A 176 0.00 -0.73 9.60
C LEU A 176 0.07 -0.85 11.13
N ALA A 177 1.26 -0.77 11.72
CA ALA A 177 1.48 -0.78 13.16
C ALA A 177 0.76 0.37 13.86
N SER A 178 0.81 1.56 13.27
CA SER A 178 0.12 2.75 13.77
C SER A 178 -1.39 2.54 13.86
N TRP A 179 -2.00 1.90 12.86
CA TRP A 179 -3.43 1.61 12.88
C TRP A 179 -3.81 0.54 13.91
N LEU A 180 -2.98 -0.51 14.03
CA LEU A 180 -3.22 -1.60 14.98
C LEU A 180 -2.80 -1.27 16.42
N GLU A 181 -2.12 -0.14 16.63
CA GLU A 181 -1.51 0.29 17.89
C GLU A 181 -0.58 -0.78 18.49
N ILE A 182 0.31 -1.32 17.65
CA ILE A 182 1.31 -2.32 18.03
C ILE A 182 2.74 -1.80 17.82
N ASN A 183 3.71 -2.47 18.42
CA ASN A 183 5.11 -2.29 18.08
C ASN A 183 5.39 -2.84 16.67
N ILE A 184 6.42 -2.31 15.99
CA ILE A 184 6.78 -2.70 14.61
C ILE A 184 7.48 -4.07 14.54
N ASN A 185 8.24 -4.46 15.58
CA ASN A 185 9.06 -5.68 15.60
C ASN A 185 8.34 -6.97 15.15
N PRO A 186 7.05 -7.21 15.47
CA PRO A 186 6.33 -8.41 15.05
C PRO A 186 6.04 -8.50 13.54
N ILE A 187 6.20 -7.40 12.78
CA ILE A 187 5.83 -7.30 11.35
C ILE A 187 6.98 -6.78 10.49
N GLU A 188 8.23 -6.99 10.92
CA GLU A 188 9.40 -6.65 10.12
C GLU A 188 9.40 -7.38 8.77
N PRO A 189 9.62 -6.66 7.64
CA PRO A 189 9.66 -7.28 6.33
C PRO A 189 10.78 -8.32 6.20
N LEU A 190 10.46 -9.51 5.68
CA LEU A 190 11.48 -10.44 5.21
C LEU A 190 12.11 -9.87 3.92
N VAL A 191 13.39 -9.53 4.00
CA VAL A 191 14.15 -9.02 2.85
C VAL A 191 14.66 -10.19 2.00
N ILE A 192 14.31 -10.20 0.72
CA ILE A 192 14.73 -11.20 -0.27
C ILE A 192 15.77 -10.59 -1.20
N SER A 193 16.92 -11.25 -1.32
CA SER A 193 18.00 -10.81 -2.21
C SER A 193 17.54 -10.66 -3.67
N GLU A 194 18.09 -9.66 -4.34
CA GLU A 194 17.98 -9.43 -5.79
C GLU A 194 19.20 -9.94 -6.59
N ASP A 195 20.11 -10.66 -5.92
CA ASP A 195 21.32 -11.21 -6.54
C ASP A 195 20.97 -12.21 -7.65
N PRO A 196 21.80 -12.30 -8.70
CA PRO A 196 21.54 -13.18 -9.85
C PRO A 196 21.35 -14.65 -9.47
N ASP A 197 22.01 -15.09 -8.39
CA ASP A 197 22.01 -16.47 -7.90
C ASP A 197 20.91 -16.74 -6.86
N SER A 198 20.13 -15.72 -6.49
CA SER A 198 18.98 -15.87 -5.61
C SER A 198 17.75 -16.35 -6.37
N ASN A 199 17.14 -17.45 -5.90
CA ASN A 199 15.83 -17.93 -6.38
C ASN A 199 14.68 -17.07 -5.82
N ASN A 200 14.74 -15.75 -6.08
CA ASN A 200 13.59 -14.89 -5.90
C ASN A 200 12.56 -15.24 -6.99
N SER A 201 11.35 -15.65 -6.57
CA SER A 201 10.32 -16.25 -7.43
C SER A 201 10.17 -15.53 -8.78
N LYS A 202 10.75 -16.17 -9.82
CA LYS A 202 10.63 -15.94 -11.28
C LYS A 202 10.02 -14.60 -11.73
N TYR A 203 10.71 -13.47 -11.52
CA TYR A 203 10.52 -12.27 -12.34
C TYR A 203 11.84 -11.50 -12.47
N LYS A 204 12.74 -12.02 -13.32
CA LYS A 204 14.07 -11.47 -13.66
C LYS A 204 14.05 -9.99 -14.18
N ARG A 205 12.88 -9.34 -14.23
CA ARG A 205 12.66 -7.98 -14.76
C ARG A 205 11.66 -7.09 -14.00
N ARG A 206 11.08 -7.52 -12.87
CA ARG A 206 10.16 -6.67 -12.08
C ARG A 206 10.54 -6.62 -10.59
N LYS A 207 11.75 -6.13 -10.36
CA LYS A 207 12.45 -5.94 -9.08
C LYS A 207 11.97 -4.72 -8.27
N LYS A 208 10.67 -4.47 -8.21
CA LYS A 208 10.15 -3.20 -7.65
C LYS A 208 9.03 -3.36 -6.64
N PHE A 209 8.69 -4.60 -6.29
CA PHE A 209 7.50 -4.90 -5.52
C PHE A 209 7.84 -5.52 -4.18
N PHE A 210 7.06 -5.16 -3.17
CA PHE A 210 6.93 -5.93 -1.93
C PHE A 210 5.55 -6.61 -1.92
N GLN A 211 5.51 -7.82 -1.37
CA GLN A 211 4.31 -8.65 -1.34
C GLN A 211 3.93 -8.98 0.09
N PHE A 212 2.63 -8.98 0.31
CA PHE A 212 2.00 -9.33 1.56
C PHE A 212 1.09 -10.55 1.40
N LEU A 213 1.04 -11.39 2.43
CA LEU A 213 0.04 -12.43 2.61
C LEU A 213 -0.64 -12.25 3.97
N GLY A 214 -1.97 -12.12 3.94
CA GLY A 214 -2.82 -12.11 5.13
C GLY A 214 -3.87 -13.18 4.94
N SER A 215 -4.02 -14.03 5.93
CA SER A 215 -4.92 -15.17 5.91
C SER A 215 -5.53 -15.32 7.28
N SER A 216 -6.81 -15.71 7.36
CA SER A 216 -7.48 -16.00 8.63
C SER A 216 -7.05 -17.35 9.22
N ALA A 217 -6.05 -18.02 8.65
CA ALA A 217 -5.54 -19.31 9.09
C ALA A 217 -4.32 -19.14 10.02
N PRO A 218 -4.27 -19.80 11.20
CA PRO A 218 -3.30 -19.54 12.26
C PRO A 218 -1.87 -20.06 12.01
N HIS A 219 -1.42 -20.23 10.76
CA HIS A 219 -0.12 -20.84 10.48
C HIS A 219 0.55 -20.33 9.19
N PHE A 220 1.25 -19.21 9.31
CA PHE A 220 2.51 -19.00 8.58
C PHE A 220 3.59 -18.64 9.60
N ARG A 221 4.01 -19.65 10.38
CA ARG A 221 5.18 -19.55 11.25
C ARG A 221 6.42 -19.61 10.36
N LYS A 222 7.36 -18.68 10.55
CA LYS A 222 8.71 -18.71 9.98
C LYS A 222 9.28 -20.11 10.20
N GLU A 223 9.47 -20.90 9.15
CA GLU A 223 10.40 -22.01 9.23
C GLU A 223 11.80 -21.40 9.26
N SER A 224 12.46 -21.60 10.40
CA SER A 224 13.84 -21.20 10.69
C SER A 224 14.84 -22.06 9.95
#